data_AF-A0A0A1TSQ9-F1
#
_entry.id   AF-A0A0A1TSQ9-F1
#
_cell.length_a   1.000
_cell.length_b   1.000
_cell.length_c   1.000
_cell.angle_alpha   90.00
_cell.angle_beta   90.00
_cell.angle_gamma   90.00
#
_symmetry.space_group_name_H-M   'P 1'
#
loop_
_entity.id
_entity.type
_entity.pdbx_description
1 polymer ?
#
loop_
_entity_poly.entity_id
_entity_poly.type
_entity_poly.pdbx_seq_one_letter_code
_entity_poly.pdbx_strand_id
1 'polypeptide(L)'
;MSDSVDALARVNEWLFGDNYTKTQTTSTPDFPTPPPSSYAMANGSPPKRQRTAPDDDDINRTPTPNNSYVYRIPKPPVLQQPNYPPSESSRASSTTSNRSSSPTKTAKKFHLESLEKPVFYKDLDEDTANQLPIDIKLLHQRIDEITVLRSAFLPCSIRAEICSALGRQLPDSWFTDSQPSDNHDRDLRVLQRLQHIVGQSRRCRELGRGESGLNWKVHEPLLELALEQYGGEVESEPATDARILPAFVPVTNGARISLESKIDIAIVLDPTINDDDKPLADLIRQTVVSQLDDRKSLSHTNYQPFHLRPPATFIETKATGSAAEGRTQLGIFVAAQNLRFASFLMAKYSHRKGQLPLSITLPHILTVEHDWKLFYGCDRGLRIEMVGDVSIGDTKSVLGALTLLAVIREIAKYISNEFKAWMQEILNVDVSI
;
A
#
# COMPACT_ATOMS: atom_id res chain seq x y z
N MET A 1 0.17 -12.42 -36.47
CA MET A 1 -1.15 -12.99 -36.11
C MET A 1 -1.04 -14.36 -35.41
N SER A 2 -0.01 -15.18 -35.65
CA SER A 2 0.20 -16.45 -34.89
C SER A 2 0.57 -16.22 -33.43
N ASP A 3 1.39 -15.21 -33.13
CA ASP A 3 1.94 -15.00 -31.77
C ASP A 3 0.89 -14.58 -30.73
N SER A 4 -0.22 -13.96 -31.17
CA SER A 4 -1.32 -13.54 -30.30
C SER A 4 -2.26 -14.69 -29.91
N VAL A 5 -2.34 -15.72 -30.75
CA VAL A 5 -3.18 -16.91 -30.48
C VAL A 5 -2.44 -17.85 -29.53
N ASP A 6 -1.13 -17.97 -29.68
CA ASP A 6 -0.26 -18.71 -28.75
C ASP A 6 -0.21 -18.06 -27.35
N ALA A 7 -0.23 -16.73 -27.27
CA ALA A 7 -0.30 -16.03 -25.98
C ALA A 7 -1.61 -16.35 -25.23
N LEU A 8 -2.75 -16.36 -25.93
CA LEU A 8 -4.05 -16.71 -25.34
C LEU A 8 -4.14 -18.20 -24.96
N ALA A 9 -3.59 -19.09 -25.78
CA ALA A 9 -3.52 -20.52 -25.47
C ALA A 9 -2.65 -20.80 -24.23
N ARG A 10 -1.52 -20.10 -24.09
CA ARG A 10 -0.63 -20.22 -22.92
C ARG A 10 -1.17 -19.56 -21.66
N VAL A 11 -1.92 -18.45 -21.78
CA VAL A 11 -2.66 -17.86 -20.65
C VAL A 11 -3.77 -18.82 -20.18
N ASN A 12 -4.45 -19.48 -21.11
CA ASN A 12 -5.44 -20.51 -20.77
C ASN A 12 -4.79 -21.76 -20.15
N GLU A 13 -3.66 -22.23 -20.66
CA GLU A 13 -2.91 -23.37 -20.09
C GLU A 13 -2.33 -23.03 -18.71
N TRP A 14 -1.93 -21.78 -18.49
CA TRP A 14 -1.45 -21.30 -17.19
C TRP A 14 -2.57 -21.23 -16.14
N LEU A 15 -3.80 -20.87 -16.54
CA LEU A 15 -4.95 -20.77 -15.64
C LEU A 15 -5.73 -22.08 -15.45
N PHE A 16 -5.71 -22.98 -16.44
CA PHE A 16 -6.53 -24.22 -16.46
C PHE A 16 -5.73 -25.51 -16.67
N GLY A 17 -4.40 -25.45 -16.76
CA GLY A 17 -3.57 -26.65 -16.83
C GLY A 17 -3.82 -27.57 -15.63
N ASP A 18 -3.86 -28.88 -15.88
CA ASP A 18 -4.26 -29.99 -14.98
C ASP A 18 -3.54 -30.07 -13.61
N ASN A 19 -2.75 -29.08 -13.24
CA ASN A 19 -2.10 -28.97 -11.93
C ASN A 19 -3.09 -28.63 -10.79
N TYR A 20 -4.35 -28.28 -11.08
CA TYR A 20 -5.35 -27.96 -10.05
C TYR A 20 -6.28 -29.14 -9.67
N THR A 21 -6.21 -30.29 -10.35
CA THR A 21 -7.13 -31.43 -10.16
C THR A 21 -6.53 -32.68 -9.51
N LYS A 22 -5.27 -32.64 -9.05
CA LYS A 22 -4.69 -33.76 -8.29
C LYS A 22 -4.23 -33.33 -6.90
N THR A 23 -5.17 -33.33 -5.96
CA THR A 23 -5.03 -33.99 -4.64
C THR A 23 -6.31 -33.77 -3.83
N GLN A 24 -7.23 -34.72 -3.90
CA GLN A 24 -8.14 -35.05 -2.80
C GLN A 24 -8.61 -36.49 -2.99
N THR A 25 -7.71 -37.44 -2.76
CA THR A 25 -8.11 -38.79 -2.36
C THR A 25 -8.44 -38.74 -0.88
N THR A 26 -9.70 -38.97 -0.57
CA THR A 26 -10.29 -39.05 0.76
C THR A 26 -9.63 -40.15 1.60
N SER A 27 -9.00 -39.76 2.70
CA SER A 27 -8.73 -40.65 3.84
C SER A 27 -9.36 -40.03 5.08
N THR A 28 -10.42 -40.66 5.57
CA THR A 28 -11.13 -40.35 6.82
C THR A 28 -10.20 -40.51 8.03
N PRO A 29 -10.11 -39.55 8.96
CA PRO A 29 -9.50 -39.76 10.26
C PRO A 29 -10.53 -40.33 11.26
N ASP A 30 -10.22 -41.50 11.82
CA ASP A 30 -10.93 -42.10 12.95
C ASP A 30 -10.88 -41.20 14.18
N PHE A 31 -12.05 -40.85 14.73
CA PHE A 31 -12.19 -40.25 16.05
C PHE A 31 -12.40 -41.36 17.09
N PRO A 32 -11.64 -41.40 18.20
CA PRO A 32 -11.93 -42.33 19.29
C PRO A 32 -13.10 -41.83 20.15
N THR A 33 -14.10 -42.71 20.30
CA THR A 33 -15.29 -42.57 21.16
C THR A 33 -14.90 -42.58 22.67
N PRO A 34 -15.54 -41.77 23.53
CA PRO A 34 -15.34 -41.86 24.98
C PRO A 34 -16.23 -42.95 25.61
N PRO A 35 -15.85 -43.56 26.75
CA PRO A 35 -16.66 -44.57 27.43
C PRO A 35 -17.75 -43.95 28.33
N PRO A 36 -18.81 -44.72 28.68
CA PRO A 36 -20.07 -44.18 29.23
C PRO A 36 -20.09 -44.01 30.76
N SER A 37 -21.12 -43.30 31.21
CA SER A 37 -21.33 -42.69 32.53
C SER A 37 -21.53 -43.66 33.71
N SER A 38 -21.24 -43.18 34.94
CA SER A 38 -22.01 -43.57 36.14
C SER A 38 -22.14 -42.38 37.11
N TYR A 39 -23.39 -41.98 37.36
CA TYR A 39 -23.80 -41.00 38.36
C TYR A 39 -23.74 -41.58 39.78
N ALA A 40 -23.18 -40.84 40.72
CA ALA A 40 -23.57 -40.88 42.14
C ALA A 40 -23.28 -39.51 42.79
N MET A 41 -24.34 -38.84 43.24
CA MET A 41 -24.35 -37.57 43.98
C MET A 41 -23.98 -37.79 45.46
N ALA A 42 -23.26 -36.84 46.09
CA ALA A 42 -23.65 -36.22 47.37
C ALA A 42 -22.60 -35.23 47.93
N ASN A 43 -23.09 -34.00 48.16
CA ASN A 43 -22.88 -33.11 49.31
C ASN A 43 -21.50 -32.50 49.66
N GLY A 44 -21.47 -31.16 49.69
CA GLY A 44 -20.65 -30.39 50.64
C GLY A 44 -20.24 -28.99 50.17
N SER A 45 -20.83 -27.94 50.75
CA SER A 45 -20.29 -26.56 50.77
C SER A 45 -20.54 -25.97 52.18
N PRO A 46 -20.01 -24.78 52.53
CA PRO A 46 -18.68 -24.51 53.12
C PRO A 46 -18.81 -23.81 54.51
N PRO A 47 -17.73 -23.38 55.19
CA PRO A 47 -17.88 -22.37 56.25
C PRO A 47 -17.16 -21.03 55.98
N LYS A 48 -17.93 -19.95 56.18
CA LYS A 48 -17.52 -18.60 56.67
C LYS A 48 -17.02 -18.74 58.12
N ARG A 49 -16.12 -17.92 58.71
CA ARG A 49 -16.15 -16.47 59.04
C ARG A 49 -14.79 -16.19 59.76
N GLN A 50 -14.18 -15.00 59.74
CA GLN A 50 -14.44 -13.93 60.73
C GLN A 50 -13.80 -12.59 60.33
N ARG A 51 -14.35 -11.51 60.87
CA ARG A 51 -14.17 -10.08 60.53
C ARG A 51 -13.86 -9.32 61.82
N THR A 52 -12.99 -8.30 61.78
CA THR A 52 -13.08 -7.09 62.64
C THR A 52 -12.41 -5.89 61.95
N ALA A 53 -13.12 -4.75 61.95
CA ALA A 53 -12.67 -3.35 61.81
C ALA A 53 -12.98 -2.67 63.19
N PRO A 54 -12.79 -1.35 63.47
CA PRO A 54 -12.49 -0.19 62.60
C PRO A 54 -11.48 0.84 63.21
N ASP A 55 -11.14 1.92 62.50
CA ASP A 55 -11.37 3.32 62.91
C ASP A 55 -10.75 4.34 61.93
N ASP A 56 -11.56 5.33 61.57
CA ASP A 56 -11.23 6.57 60.84
C ASP A 56 -10.56 7.58 61.79
N ASP A 57 -9.66 8.45 61.27
CA ASP A 57 -9.58 9.87 61.67
C ASP A 57 -8.62 10.70 60.78
N ASP A 58 -9.25 11.53 59.95
CA ASP A 58 -9.09 12.97 59.70
C ASP A 58 -7.71 13.70 59.53
N ILE A 59 -7.57 14.25 58.32
CA ILE A 59 -7.11 15.58 57.83
C ILE A 59 -6.21 16.50 58.72
N ASN A 60 -5.16 17.02 58.07
CA ASN A 60 -4.32 18.20 58.41
C ASN A 60 -3.43 18.16 59.67
N ARG A 61 -2.17 17.75 59.49
CA ARG A 61 -1.03 18.32 60.25
C ARG A 61 0.22 18.46 59.38
N THR A 62 0.68 19.70 59.21
CA THR A 62 2.09 20.04 58.93
C THR A 62 2.63 20.78 60.16
N PRO A 63 3.85 20.45 60.61
CA PRO A 63 4.84 21.50 60.85
C PRO A 63 6.28 21.13 60.40
N THR A 64 6.98 22.13 59.86
CA THR A 64 8.40 22.21 59.45
C THR A 64 9.35 22.41 60.68
N PRO A 65 10.70 22.67 60.59
CA PRO A 65 11.72 22.56 59.52
C PRO A 65 13.10 21.91 59.95
N ASN A 66 14.06 21.85 58.99
CA ASN A 66 15.54 21.68 59.08
C ASN A 66 16.09 20.26 59.33
N ASN A 67 17.11 19.72 58.64
CA ASN A 67 18.26 20.32 57.94
C ASN A 67 18.88 19.31 56.92
N SER A 68 19.43 19.85 55.82
CA SER A 68 20.51 19.36 54.93
C SER A 68 20.74 17.84 54.71
N TYR A 69 20.78 17.35 53.45
CA TYR A 69 21.94 16.64 52.87
C TYR A 69 21.79 16.51 51.33
N VAL A 70 22.89 16.78 50.64
CA VAL A 70 23.10 16.83 49.19
C VAL A 70 23.28 15.42 48.62
N TYR A 71 22.54 15.05 47.57
CA TYR A 71 22.79 13.83 46.80
C TYR A 71 23.90 14.05 45.75
N ARG A 72 24.95 13.20 45.80
CA ARG A 72 26.09 13.19 44.86
C ARG A 72 26.17 11.83 44.15
N ILE A 73 26.31 11.88 42.83
CA ILE A 73 26.32 10.78 41.84
C ILE A 73 27.60 9.91 41.95
N PRO A 74 27.52 8.56 41.86
CA PRO A 74 28.70 7.70 41.69
C PRO A 74 29.05 7.41 40.20
N LYS A 75 30.36 7.34 39.91
CA LYS A 75 31.01 7.04 38.61
C LYS A 75 31.24 5.52 38.38
N PRO A 76 31.46 5.06 37.12
CA PRO A 76 31.53 3.65 36.76
C PRO A 76 32.93 3.01 36.96
N PRO A 77 33.02 1.67 37.15
CA PRO A 77 34.31 0.98 37.27
C PRO A 77 34.91 0.55 35.93
N VAL A 78 36.25 0.51 35.91
CA VAL A 78 37.16 0.23 34.78
C VAL A 78 37.43 -1.27 34.65
N LEU A 79 37.62 -1.72 33.40
CA LEU A 79 37.93 -3.09 32.97
C LEU A 79 39.33 -3.56 33.42
N GLN A 80 39.42 -4.78 33.95
CA GLN A 80 40.65 -5.59 34.01
C GLN A 80 40.34 -7.00 33.49
N GLN A 81 41.07 -7.45 32.46
CA GLN A 81 41.07 -8.83 31.98
C GLN A 81 42.01 -9.70 32.81
N PRO A 82 41.67 -10.98 33.02
CA PRO A 82 42.70 -12.02 33.04
C PRO A 82 42.43 -13.23 32.13
N ASN A 83 43.54 -13.83 31.69
CA ASN A 83 43.75 -14.98 30.81
C ASN A 83 42.94 -16.25 31.15
N TYR A 84 42.50 -16.97 30.10
CA TYR A 84 42.00 -18.34 30.16
C TYR A 84 43.04 -19.37 29.66
N PRO A 85 43.19 -20.54 30.31
CA PRO A 85 43.83 -21.72 29.72
C PRO A 85 42.83 -22.54 28.89
N PRO A 86 43.29 -23.43 27.97
CA PRO A 86 42.40 -24.24 27.13
C PRO A 86 42.12 -25.64 27.71
N SER A 87 41.19 -26.36 27.05
CA SER A 87 40.68 -27.74 27.28
C SER A 87 39.41 -27.78 28.16
N GLU A 88 38.35 -28.54 27.93
CA GLU A 88 38.07 -29.61 26.97
C GLU A 88 36.53 -29.82 26.91
N SER A 89 36.07 -30.48 25.86
CA SER A 89 34.69 -30.75 25.44
C SER A 89 33.74 -31.34 26.49
N SER A 90 32.50 -30.84 26.52
CA SER A 90 31.31 -31.66 26.78
C SER A 90 30.16 -31.26 25.85
N ARG A 91 29.59 -32.28 25.21
CA ARG A 91 28.48 -32.22 24.26
C ARG A 91 27.19 -31.95 25.02
N ALA A 92 26.48 -30.88 24.64
CA ALA A 92 25.07 -30.73 24.97
C ALA A 92 24.31 -30.44 23.67
N SER A 93 23.49 -31.41 23.26
CA SER A 93 22.56 -31.32 22.15
C SER A 93 21.52 -30.24 22.44
N SER A 94 21.68 -29.05 21.87
CA SER A 94 20.62 -28.07 21.83
C SER A 94 19.73 -28.34 20.63
N THR A 95 18.51 -28.76 20.92
CA THR A 95 17.37 -28.83 20.00
C THR A 95 17.35 -27.62 19.06
N THR A 96 17.35 -27.89 17.76
CA THR A 96 17.11 -26.89 16.72
C THR A 96 15.73 -26.29 16.95
N SER A 97 15.66 -25.15 17.64
CA SER A 97 14.48 -24.30 17.53
C SER A 97 14.48 -23.79 16.09
N ASN A 98 13.50 -24.25 15.30
CA ASN A 98 13.15 -23.65 14.01
C ASN A 98 12.62 -22.25 14.29
N ARG A 99 13.53 -21.32 14.53
CA ARG A 99 13.23 -19.90 14.54
C ARG A 99 12.88 -19.55 13.10
N SER A 100 11.60 -19.25 12.86
CA SER A 100 11.12 -18.72 11.60
C SER A 100 12.05 -17.60 11.15
N SER A 101 12.60 -17.73 9.94
CA SER A 101 13.41 -16.69 9.34
C SER A 101 12.55 -15.43 9.23
N SER A 102 13.04 -14.30 9.77
CA SER A 102 12.36 -13.01 9.63
C SER A 102 12.09 -12.72 8.15
N PRO A 103 10.89 -12.21 7.77
CA PRO A 103 10.50 -11.95 6.38
C PRO A 103 11.54 -11.13 5.58
N THR A 104 12.27 -10.25 6.26
CA THR A 104 13.33 -9.39 5.70
C THR A 104 14.54 -10.14 5.15
N LYS A 105 14.81 -11.39 5.58
CA LYS A 105 15.92 -12.19 5.01
C LYS A 105 15.53 -12.89 3.70
N THR A 106 14.24 -13.17 3.50
CA THR A 106 13.74 -13.86 2.30
C THR A 106 13.53 -12.87 1.14
N ALA A 107 13.06 -11.65 1.44
CA ALA A 107 12.89 -10.58 0.44
C ALA A 107 14.20 -10.20 -0.28
N LYS A 108 15.35 -10.26 0.41
CA LYS A 108 16.68 -10.00 -0.20
C LYS A 108 17.17 -11.06 -1.20
N LYS A 109 16.49 -12.21 -1.29
CA LYS A 109 16.79 -13.30 -2.24
C LYS A 109 15.68 -13.54 -3.26
N PHE A 110 14.56 -12.85 -3.12
CA PHE A 110 13.42 -13.04 -4.02
C PHE A 110 13.54 -12.12 -5.23
N HIS A 111 13.49 -12.73 -6.41
CA HIS A 111 13.59 -12.05 -7.68
C HIS A 111 12.20 -12.00 -8.32
N LEU A 112 11.70 -10.80 -8.59
CA LEU A 112 10.41 -10.59 -9.25
C LEU A 112 10.36 -11.24 -10.64
N GLU A 113 11.51 -11.45 -11.27
CA GLU A 113 11.65 -12.13 -12.54
C GLU A 113 11.38 -13.64 -12.47
N SER A 114 11.39 -14.21 -11.27
CA SER A 114 11.11 -15.64 -11.02
C SER A 114 9.61 -15.94 -10.83
N LEU A 115 8.75 -14.92 -10.87
CA LEU A 115 7.30 -15.10 -10.87
C LEU A 115 6.85 -15.81 -12.16
N GLU A 116 5.79 -16.61 -12.08
CA GLU A 116 5.21 -17.26 -13.27
C GLU A 116 4.72 -16.25 -14.30
N LYS A 117 4.18 -15.11 -13.83
CA LYS A 117 4.06 -13.87 -14.61
C LYS A 117 5.13 -12.89 -14.09
N PRO A 118 6.34 -12.86 -14.69
CA PRO A 118 7.45 -12.05 -14.22
C PRO A 118 7.10 -10.56 -14.12
N VAL A 119 7.63 -9.88 -13.11
CA VAL A 119 7.59 -8.41 -13.02
C VAL A 119 8.99 -7.86 -13.27
N PHE A 120 9.12 -6.93 -14.21
CA PHE A 120 10.38 -6.25 -14.51
C PHE A 120 10.25 -4.76 -14.23
N TYR A 121 11.22 -4.18 -13.52
CA TYR A 121 11.38 -2.73 -13.50
C TYR A 121 12.14 -2.30 -14.76
N LYS A 122 11.61 -1.30 -15.46
CA LYS A 122 12.20 -0.72 -16.66
C LYS A 122 12.33 0.78 -16.48
N ASP A 123 13.47 1.30 -16.89
CA ASP A 123 13.67 2.73 -16.98
C ASP A 123 12.77 3.28 -18.10
N LEU A 124 12.24 4.49 -17.91
CA LEU A 124 11.45 5.20 -18.88
C LEU A 124 12.41 5.74 -19.94
N ASP A 125 12.29 5.24 -21.15
CA ASP A 125 13.16 5.58 -22.27
C ASP A 125 12.71 6.91 -22.92
N GLU A 126 13.58 7.53 -23.74
CA GLU A 126 13.21 8.74 -24.51
C GLU A 126 12.02 8.49 -25.47
N ASP A 127 11.86 7.26 -25.94
CA ASP A 127 10.73 6.83 -26.78
C ASP A 127 9.52 6.39 -25.95
N THR A 128 9.04 7.30 -25.10
CA THR A 128 7.87 7.07 -24.22
C THR A 128 6.61 6.72 -25.03
N ALA A 129 6.51 7.22 -26.25
CA ALA A 129 5.40 6.98 -27.15
C ALA A 129 5.26 5.50 -27.55
N ASN A 130 6.36 4.77 -27.73
CA ASN A 130 6.29 3.34 -28.02
C ASN A 130 6.32 2.48 -26.76
N GLN A 131 6.98 2.96 -25.70
CA GLN A 131 7.10 2.21 -24.45
C GLN A 131 5.77 2.18 -23.68
N LEU A 132 5.06 3.29 -23.54
CA LEU A 132 3.84 3.36 -22.74
C LEU A 132 2.58 2.96 -23.52
N PRO A 133 1.70 2.12 -22.93
CA PRO A 133 0.37 1.83 -23.48
C PRO A 133 -0.47 3.10 -23.74
N ILE A 134 -1.38 3.02 -24.72
CA ILE A 134 -2.15 4.19 -25.20
C ILE A 134 -3.02 4.85 -24.12
N ASP A 135 -3.56 4.05 -23.20
CA ASP A 135 -4.45 4.47 -22.11
C ASP A 135 -3.77 5.41 -21.11
N ILE A 136 -2.45 5.28 -20.89
CA ILE A 136 -1.72 6.10 -19.91
C ILE A 136 -1.00 7.31 -20.52
N LYS A 137 -0.94 7.43 -21.85
CA LYS A 137 -0.11 8.46 -22.52
C LYS A 137 -0.53 9.89 -22.17
N LEU A 138 -1.83 10.16 -22.09
CA LEU A 138 -2.32 11.50 -21.75
C LEU A 138 -1.94 11.89 -20.32
N LEU A 139 -2.07 10.96 -19.37
CA LEU A 139 -1.61 11.17 -17.99
C LEU A 139 -0.10 11.45 -17.97
N HIS A 140 0.70 10.61 -18.63
CA HIS A 140 2.14 10.78 -18.64
C HIS A 140 2.58 12.10 -19.28
N GLN A 141 2.01 12.47 -20.43
CA GLN A 141 2.27 13.75 -21.06
C GLN A 141 2.01 14.91 -20.09
N ARG A 142 0.88 14.86 -19.37
CA ARG A 142 0.56 15.91 -18.41
C ARG A 142 1.53 15.93 -17.23
N ILE A 143 1.97 14.77 -16.75
CA ILE A 143 3.00 14.67 -15.71
C ILE A 143 4.35 15.22 -16.20
N ASP A 144 4.75 14.98 -17.44
CA ASP A 144 5.98 15.53 -18.03
C ASP A 144 5.89 17.06 -18.20
N GLU A 145 4.74 17.57 -18.64
CA GLU A 145 4.48 19.01 -18.68
C GLU A 145 4.67 19.65 -17.30
N ILE A 146 4.22 19.00 -16.22
CA ILE A 146 4.36 19.51 -14.85
C ILE A 146 5.81 19.37 -14.35
N THR A 147 6.42 18.20 -14.51
CA THR A 147 7.67 17.83 -13.81
C THR A 147 8.92 18.28 -14.56
N VAL A 148 8.90 18.17 -15.90
CA VAL A 148 10.02 18.49 -16.79
C VAL A 148 9.86 19.91 -17.34
N LEU A 149 8.74 20.20 -18.01
CA LEU A 149 8.53 21.49 -18.68
C LEU A 149 8.08 22.60 -17.73
N ARG A 150 7.62 22.23 -16.53
CA ARG A 150 7.11 23.16 -15.51
C ARG A 150 6.00 24.05 -16.05
N SER A 151 5.08 23.47 -16.79
CA SER A 151 4.05 24.19 -17.55
C SER A 151 2.71 24.20 -16.80
N ALA A 152 2.18 25.42 -16.57
CA ALA A 152 0.82 25.69 -16.10
C ALA A 152 0.33 24.76 -14.98
N PHE A 153 1.10 24.64 -13.90
CA PHE A 153 0.76 23.78 -12.76
C PHE A 153 0.60 24.56 -11.44
N LEU A 154 0.98 25.84 -11.44
CA LEU A 154 0.82 26.74 -10.31
C LEU A 154 -0.40 27.65 -10.51
N PRO A 155 -1.22 27.86 -9.49
CA PRO A 155 -2.33 28.80 -9.60
C PRO A 155 -1.82 30.24 -9.76
N CYS A 156 -2.25 30.93 -10.81
CA CYS A 156 -1.93 32.34 -11.04
C CYS A 156 -2.49 33.28 -9.94
N SER A 157 -3.60 32.88 -9.31
CA SER A 157 -4.31 33.62 -8.27
C SER A 157 -3.43 33.99 -7.07
N ILE A 158 -2.44 33.15 -6.74
CA ILE A 158 -1.51 33.32 -5.63
C ILE A 158 -0.05 33.41 -6.09
N ARG A 159 0.17 33.94 -7.31
CA ARG A 159 1.50 34.07 -7.92
C ARG A 159 2.48 34.81 -7.00
N ALA A 160 2.05 35.91 -6.39
CA ALA A 160 2.89 36.71 -5.52
C ALA A 160 3.35 35.94 -4.27
N GLU A 161 2.42 35.19 -3.66
CA GLU A 161 2.64 34.39 -2.46
C GLU A 161 3.55 33.19 -2.75
N ILE A 162 3.38 32.54 -3.91
CA ILE A 162 4.28 31.47 -4.35
C ILE A 162 5.69 32.00 -4.59
N CYS A 163 5.84 33.10 -5.34
CA CYS A 163 7.16 33.71 -5.57
C CYS A 163 7.84 34.13 -4.26
N SER A 164 7.07 34.68 -3.31
CA SER A 164 7.52 35.04 -1.97
C SER A 164 7.99 33.80 -1.19
N ALA A 165 7.17 32.74 -1.15
CA ALA A 165 7.49 31.49 -0.47
C ALA A 165 8.75 30.79 -1.01
N LEU A 166 9.04 30.96 -2.30
CA LEU A 166 10.22 30.39 -2.96
C LEU A 166 11.42 31.34 -2.97
N GLY A 167 11.25 32.60 -2.56
CA GLY A 167 12.31 33.61 -2.55
C GLY A 167 12.82 34.02 -3.94
N ARG A 168 12.02 33.80 -4.99
CA ARG A 168 12.39 34.14 -6.38
C ARG A 168 11.17 34.35 -7.27
N GLN A 169 11.35 35.14 -8.33
CA GLN A 169 10.35 35.22 -9.40
C GLN A 169 10.38 33.95 -10.26
N LEU A 170 9.21 33.50 -10.68
CA LEU A 170 9.03 32.33 -11.54
C LEU A 170 8.56 32.75 -12.95
N PRO A 171 8.87 31.96 -14.00
CA PRO A 171 8.35 32.21 -15.34
C PRO A 171 6.83 32.19 -15.41
N ASP A 172 6.23 33.01 -16.27
CA ASP A 172 4.78 33.06 -16.46
C ASP A 172 4.20 31.73 -16.92
N SER A 173 4.95 30.99 -17.74
CA SER A 173 4.56 29.66 -18.24
C SER A 173 4.32 28.62 -17.14
N TRP A 174 4.76 28.87 -15.90
CA TRP A 174 4.51 27.95 -14.78
C TRP A 174 3.12 28.10 -14.20
N PHE A 175 2.47 29.23 -14.44
CA PHE A 175 1.17 29.58 -13.88
C PHE A 175 0.04 29.26 -14.86
N THR A 176 -1.13 28.89 -14.34
CA THR A 176 -2.35 28.67 -15.13
C THR A 176 -2.91 29.98 -15.68
N ASP A 177 -3.57 29.96 -16.84
CA ASP A 177 -4.09 31.17 -17.52
C ASP A 177 -5.36 31.82 -16.89
N SER A 178 -5.77 31.42 -15.69
CA SER A 178 -7.06 31.80 -15.09
C SER A 178 -7.16 33.31 -14.74
N GLN A 179 -8.35 33.89 -14.91
CA GLN A 179 -8.68 35.24 -14.45
C GLN A 179 -8.65 35.33 -12.91
N PRO A 180 -8.20 36.46 -12.33
CA PRO A 180 -8.11 36.63 -10.90
C PRO A 180 -9.47 37.05 -10.31
N SER A 181 -10.17 36.16 -9.59
CA SER A 181 -10.93 36.60 -8.40
C SER A 181 -11.55 35.51 -7.51
N ASP A 182 -11.88 34.30 -7.96
CA ASP A 182 -12.78 33.46 -7.12
C ASP A 182 -12.09 32.38 -6.27
N ASN A 183 -10.81 32.06 -6.54
CA ASN A 183 -10.09 30.96 -5.88
C ASN A 183 -8.89 31.38 -5.01
N HIS A 184 -8.56 32.68 -4.91
CA HIS A 184 -7.36 33.14 -4.19
C HIS A 184 -7.27 32.60 -2.76
N ASP A 185 -8.32 32.76 -1.95
CA ASP A 185 -8.32 32.31 -0.56
C ASP A 185 -8.17 30.78 -0.45
N ARG A 186 -8.77 30.04 -1.39
CA ARG A 186 -8.64 28.58 -1.44
C ARG A 186 -7.21 28.18 -1.77
N ASP A 187 -6.65 28.75 -2.82
CA ASP A 187 -5.29 28.45 -3.27
C ASP A 187 -4.25 28.84 -2.21
N LEU A 188 -4.46 29.97 -1.52
CA LEU A 188 -3.61 30.42 -0.43
C LEU A 188 -3.64 29.45 0.75
N ARG A 189 -4.83 28.93 1.13
CA ARG A 189 -4.95 27.89 2.15
C ARG A 189 -4.21 26.60 1.76
N VAL A 190 -4.28 26.21 0.48
CA VAL A 190 -3.54 25.05 -0.04
C VAL A 190 -2.03 25.28 0.10
N LEU A 191 -1.52 26.45 -0.29
CA LEU A 191 -0.10 26.79 -0.14
C LEU A 191 0.35 26.74 1.33
N GLN A 192 -0.45 27.29 2.25
CA GLN A 192 -0.15 27.29 3.69
C GLN A 192 -0.12 25.86 4.27
N ARG A 193 -1.07 24.99 3.87
CA ARG A 193 -1.06 23.57 4.27
C ARG A 193 0.17 22.84 3.72
N LEU A 194 0.57 23.09 2.47
CA LEU A 194 1.80 22.54 1.91
C LEU A 194 3.06 23.01 2.66
N GLN A 195 3.15 24.30 2.99
CA GLN A 195 4.26 24.82 3.81
C GLN A 195 4.32 24.14 5.18
N HIS A 196 3.16 23.89 5.80
CA HIS A 196 3.09 23.13 7.05
C HIS A 196 3.61 21.70 6.87
N ILE A 197 3.18 20.99 5.82
CA ILE A 197 3.63 19.62 5.50
C ILE A 197 5.14 19.57 5.28
N VAL A 198 5.71 20.52 4.52
CA VAL A 198 7.17 20.64 4.33
C VAL A 198 7.88 20.89 5.68
N GLY A 199 7.28 21.68 6.57
CA GLY A 199 7.75 21.85 7.94
C GLY A 199 7.74 20.55 8.75
N GLN A 200 6.67 19.76 8.67
CA GLN A 200 6.57 18.44 9.32
C GLN A 200 7.59 17.46 8.75
N SER A 201 7.79 17.46 7.44
CA SER A 201 8.81 16.66 6.75
C SER A 201 10.20 16.93 7.32
N ARG A 202 10.60 18.22 7.43
CA ARG A 202 11.86 18.60 8.06
C ARG A 202 11.98 18.08 9.50
N ARG A 203 10.92 18.25 10.29
CA ARG A 203 10.87 17.79 11.68
C ARG A 203 10.96 16.26 11.79
N CYS A 204 10.35 15.52 10.86
CA CYS A 204 10.44 14.06 10.82
C CYS A 204 11.88 13.62 10.58
N ARG A 205 12.58 14.27 9.66
CA ARG A 205 14.00 14.03 9.38
C ARG A 205 14.89 14.35 10.58
N GLU A 206 14.71 15.51 11.21
CA GLU A 206 15.46 15.93 12.40
C GLU A 206 15.29 14.98 13.59
N LEU A 207 14.09 14.40 13.74
CA LEU A 207 13.79 13.43 14.80
C LEU A 207 14.11 11.98 14.43
N GLY A 208 14.57 11.71 13.20
CA GLY A 208 14.81 10.34 12.72
C GLY A 208 13.55 9.47 12.71
N ARG A 209 12.39 10.02 12.36
CA ARG A 209 11.14 9.25 12.29
C ARG A 209 11.19 8.22 11.17
N GLY A 210 10.73 7.00 11.46
CA GLY A 210 10.60 5.92 10.47
C GLY A 210 9.37 6.07 9.57
N GLU A 211 9.18 5.08 8.68
CA GLU A 211 8.17 5.04 7.61
C GLU A 211 6.76 5.40 8.08
N SER A 212 6.24 4.76 9.15
CA SER A 212 4.91 5.07 9.68
C SER A 212 4.76 6.52 10.16
N GLY A 213 5.85 7.11 10.68
CA GLY A 213 5.87 8.51 11.10
C GLY A 213 5.81 9.47 9.93
N LEU A 214 6.48 9.16 8.82
CA LEU A 214 6.40 9.91 7.57
C LEU A 214 5.01 9.79 6.94
N ASN A 215 4.46 8.57 6.90
CA ASN A 215 3.11 8.33 6.35
C ASN A 215 2.06 9.18 7.08
N TRP A 216 2.06 9.12 8.42
CA TRP A 216 1.08 9.85 9.23
C TRP A 216 1.26 11.38 9.23
N LYS A 217 2.50 11.88 9.24
CA LYS A 217 2.77 13.33 9.42
C LYS A 217 2.97 14.10 8.12
N VAL A 218 3.23 13.41 7.02
CA VAL A 218 3.65 14.03 5.76
C VAL A 218 2.86 13.48 4.58
N HIS A 219 2.88 12.17 4.35
CA HIS A 219 2.35 11.60 3.11
C HIS A 219 0.82 11.62 3.08
N GLU A 220 0.14 11.12 4.12
CA GLU A 220 -1.33 11.17 4.21
C GLU A 220 -1.86 12.62 4.18
N PRO A 221 -1.36 13.57 4.99
CA PRO A 221 -1.83 14.96 4.90
C PRO A 221 -1.65 15.60 3.52
N LEU A 222 -0.63 15.19 2.76
CA LEU A 222 -0.42 15.66 1.40
C LEU A 222 -1.40 15.03 0.42
N LEU A 223 -1.64 13.72 0.54
CA LEU A 223 -2.63 13.00 -0.26
C LEU A 223 -4.04 13.53 0.00
N GLU A 224 -4.45 13.68 1.26
CA GLU A 224 -5.72 14.29 1.66
C GLU A 224 -5.89 15.67 1.01
N LEU A 225 -4.87 16.54 1.07
CA LEU A 225 -4.91 17.86 0.46
C LEU A 225 -5.00 17.82 -1.08
N ALA A 226 -4.37 16.84 -1.72
CA ALA A 226 -4.44 16.66 -3.17
C ALA A 226 -5.83 16.19 -3.61
N LEU A 227 -6.40 15.26 -2.86
CA LEU A 227 -7.61 14.52 -3.18
C LEU A 227 -8.89 15.20 -2.69
N GLU A 228 -8.80 16.18 -1.78
CA GLU A 228 -9.94 16.93 -1.23
C GLU A 228 -10.92 17.46 -2.30
N GLN A 229 -10.42 17.82 -3.49
CA GLN A 229 -11.25 18.33 -4.58
C GLN A 229 -12.16 17.28 -5.25
N TYR A 230 -11.94 15.98 -4.98
CA TYR A 230 -12.75 14.88 -5.52
C TYR A 230 -13.90 14.49 -4.60
N GLY A 231 -14.11 15.21 -3.48
CA GLY A 231 -15.30 15.06 -2.64
C GLY A 231 -15.53 13.67 -2.05
N GLY A 232 -14.49 12.83 -2.02
CA GLY A 232 -14.54 11.44 -1.56
C GLY A 232 -14.61 10.40 -2.68
N GLU A 233 -14.86 10.77 -3.94
CA GLU A 233 -14.86 9.82 -5.06
C GLU A 233 -13.48 9.18 -5.26
N VAL A 234 -12.41 9.94 -5.04
CA VAL A 234 -11.03 9.45 -5.05
C VAL A 234 -10.37 9.85 -3.74
N GLU A 235 -9.89 8.87 -2.97
CA GLU A 235 -9.37 9.06 -1.61
C GLU A 235 -8.08 8.27 -1.39
N SER A 236 -7.26 8.72 -0.42
CA SER A 236 -6.18 7.89 0.11
C SER A 236 -6.70 7.01 1.24
N GLU A 237 -6.19 5.79 1.30
CA GLU A 237 -6.53 4.80 2.31
C GLU A 237 -5.23 4.20 2.88
N PRO A 238 -4.97 4.36 4.19
CA PRO A 238 -3.89 3.64 4.86
C PRO A 238 -4.11 2.13 4.75
N ALA A 239 -3.16 1.42 4.17
CA ALA A 239 -3.36 0.04 3.73
C ALA A 239 -2.38 -0.95 4.39
N THR A 240 -1.77 -0.56 5.53
CA THR A 240 -0.77 -1.37 6.25
C THR A 240 -1.28 -2.74 6.71
N ASP A 241 -2.60 -2.93 6.76
CA ASP A 241 -3.27 -4.19 7.10
C ASP A 241 -3.78 -4.97 5.88
N ALA A 242 -3.65 -4.42 4.67
CA ALA A 242 -3.99 -5.12 3.44
C ALA A 242 -3.00 -6.26 3.19
N ARG A 243 -3.48 -7.49 3.31
CA ARG A 243 -2.74 -8.71 3.01
C ARG A 243 -3.26 -9.32 1.73
N ILE A 244 -2.34 -9.76 0.89
CA ILE A 244 -2.69 -10.52 -0.32
C ILE A 244 -3.40 -11.81 0.11
N LEU A 245 -4.59 -12.04 -0.42
CA LEU A 245 -5.35 -13.26 -0.20
C LEU A 245 -4.60 -14.46 -0.78
N PRO A 246 -4.65 -15.64 -0.16
CA PRO A 246 -3.94 -16.82 -0.64
C PRO A 246 -4.19 -17.12 -2.14
N ALA A 247 -5.42 -16.93 -2.62
CA ALA A 247 -5.81 -17.15 -4.01
C ALA A 247 -5.08 -16.25 -5.02
N PHE A 248 -4.56 -15.10 -4.59
CA PHE A 248 -3.90 -14.10 -5.44
C PHE A 248 -2.43 -13.89 -5.07
N VAL A 249 -1.86 -14.73 -4.20
CA VAL A 249 -0.41 -14.74 -3.94
C VAL A 249 0.30 -15.17 -5.23
N PRO A 250 1.19 -14.34 -5.81
CA PRO A 250 1.94 -14.72 -6.99
C PRO A 250 2.76 -16.00 -6.76
N VAL A 251 2.94 -16.76 -7.83
CA VAL A 251 3.57 -18.08 -7.79
C VAL A 251 4.95 -18.01 -8.43
N THR A 252 5.90 -18.78 -7.91
CA THR A 252 7.23 -18.99 -8.47
C THR A 252 7.48 -20.49 -8.58
N ASN A 253 7.79 -21.00 -9.77
CA ASN A 253 8.06 -22.41 -10.04
C ASN A 253 6.96 -23.36 -9.48
N GLY A 254 5.68 -23.03 -9.64
CA GLY A 254 4.57 -23.81 -9.11
C GLY A 254 4.36 -23.74 -7.58
N ALA A 255 5.16 -22.96 -6.85
CA ALA A 255 5.02 -22.75 -5.41
C ALA A 255 4.62 -21.31 -5.08
N ARG A 256 3.64 -21.15 -4.19
CA ARG A 256 3.24 -19.82 -3.68
C ARG A 256 4.38 -19.22 -2.87
N ILE A 257 4.61 -17.94 -3.08
CA ILE A 257 5.67 -17.22 -2.38
C ILE A 257 5.24 -16.98 -0.94
N SER A 258 6.08 -17.39 0.01
CA SER A 258 5.90 -17.06 1.43
C SER A 258 6.59 -15.72 1.74
N LEU A 259 6.10 -14.66 1.11
CA LEU A 259 6.47 -13.29 1.45
C LEU A 259 5.21 -12.58 1.93
N GLU A 260 5.23 -12.08 3.16
CA GLU A 260 4.25 -11.08 3.58
C GLU A 260 4.55 -9.78 2.84
N SER A 261 3.90 -9.58 1.69
CA SER A 261 3.89 -8.28 1.03
C SER A 261 2.69 -7.48 1.51
N LYS A 262 2.96 -6.25 1.91
CA LYS A 262 2.00 -5.25 2.36
C LYS A 262 2.24 -3.99 1.54
N ILE A 263 1.28 -3.09 1.57
CA ILE A 263 1.42 -1.75 1.02
C ILE A 263 1.11 -0.74 2.12
N ASP A 264 1.76 0.41 2.11
CA ASP A 264 1.53 1.42 3.14
C ASP A 264 0.24 2.20 2.93
N ILE A 265 0.00 2.67 1.71
CA ILE A 265 -1.12 3.53 1.34
C ILE A 265 -1.63 3.12 -0.04
N ALA A 266 -2.94 3.26 -0.28
CA ALA A 266 -3.53 3.16 -1.61
C ALA A 266 -4.34 4.42 -1.94
N ILE A 267 -4.45 4.77 -3.23
CA ILE A 267 -5.46 5.69 -3.72
C ILE A 267 -6.58 4.83 -4.31
N VAL A 268 -7.80 5.01 -3.80
CA VAL A 268 -8.97 4.20 -4.10
C VAL A 268 -10.02 5.03 -4.82
N LEU A 269 -10.84 4.35 -5.63
CA LEU A 269 -12.08 4.90 -6.18
C LEU A 269 -13.25 4.49 -5.28
N ASP A 270 -14.07 5.44 -4.85
CA ASP A 270 -15.35 5.19 -4.18
C ASP A 270 -16.53 5.58 -5.11
N PRO A 271 -17.15 4.59 -5.78
CA PRO A 271 -18.27 4.83 -6.69
C PRO A 271 -19.59 5.07 -5.95
N THR A 272 -19.61 5.09 -4.61
CA THR A 272 -20.83 5.30 -3.81
C THR A 272 -21.10 6.77 -3.49
N ILE A 273 -20.14 7.65 -3.76
CA ILE A 273 -20.22 9.07 -3.42
C ILE A 273 -21.11 9.86 -4.38
N ASN A 274 -20.99 9.59 -5.68
CA ASN A 274 -21.78 10.28 -6.71
C ASN A 274 -22.98 9.44 -7.13
N ASP A 275 -24.17 10.06 -7.19
CA ASP A 275 -25.40 9.39 -7.63
C ASP A 275 -25.30 8.87 -9.07
N ASP A 276 -24.56 9.57 -9.93
CA ASP A 276 -24.31 9.17 -11.33
C ASP A 276 -23.50 7.86 -11.44
N ASP A 277 -22.71 7.53 -10.40
CA ASP A 277 -21.88 6.32 -10.34
C ASP A 277 -22.60 5.15 -9.65
N LYS A 278 -23.86 5.32 -9.23
CA LYS A 278 -24.67 4.26 -8.62
C LYS A 278 -24.76 2.97 -9.46
N PRO A 279 -24.88 2.99 -10.80
CA PRO A 279 -24.83 1.78 -11.61
C PRO A 279 -23.52 0.99 -11.43
N LEU A 280 -22.38 1.68 -11.35
CA LEU A 280 -21.09 1.05 -11.07
C LEU A 280 -21.05 0.48 -9.64
N ALA A 281 -21.52 1.24 -8.65
CA ALA A 281 -21.57 0.77 -7.27
C ALA A 281 -22.42 -0.51 -7.13
N ASP A 282 -23.57 -0.58 -7.81
CA ASP A 282 -24.42 -1.77 -7.83
C ASP A 282 -23.76 -2.95 -8.53
N LEU A 283 -23.09 -2.71 -9.66
CA LEU A 283 -22.35 -3.72 -10.40
C LEU A 283 -21.20 -4.31 -9.57
N ILE A 284 -20.50 -3.46 -8.83
CA ILE A 284 -19.44 -3.85 -7.89
C ILE A 284 -20.02 -4.73 -6.78
N ARG A 285 -21.11 -4.29 -6.14
CA ARG A 285 -21.78 -5.06 -5.08
C ARG A 285 -22.19 -6.44 -5.57
N GLN A 286 -22.84 -6.52 -6.74
CA GLN A 286 -23.26 -7.78 -7.34
C GLN A 286 -22.07 -8.69 -7.66
N THR A 287 -21.02 -8.12 -8.25
CA THR A 287 -19.78 -8.85 -8.55
C THR A 287 -19.20 -9.45 -7.28
N VAL A 288 -19.01 -8.65 -6.22
CA VAL A 288 -18.40 -9.10 -4.97
C VAL A 288 -19.23 -10.18 -4.28
N VAL A 289 -20.55 -10.03 -4.22
CA VAL A 289 -21.46 -11.02 -3.61
C VAL A 289 -21.43 -12.35 -4.37
N SER A 290 -21.26 -12.33 -5.69
CA SER A 290 -21.19 -13.54 -6.53
C SER A 290 -19.88 -14.34 -6.38
N GLN A 291 -18.84 -13.76 -5.76
CA GLN A 291 -17.57 -14.43 -5.54
C GLN A 291 -17.66 -15.49 -4.42
N LEU A 292 -16.75 -16.48 -4.46
CA LEU A 292 -16.59 -17.41 -3.33
C LEU A 292 -16.16 -16.67 -2.06
N ASP A 293 -16.54 -17.22 -0.90
CA ASP A 293 -16.33 -16.59 0.42
C ASP A 293 -14.87 -16.20 0.69
N ASP A 294 -13.91 -16.96 0.18
CA ASP A 294 -12.48 -16.71 0.34
C ASP A 294 -11.92 -15.57 -0.55
N ARG A 295 -12.78 -14.98 -1.41
CA ARG A 295 -12.42 -13.93 -2.38
C ARG A 295 -13.55 -12.91 -2.63
N LYS A 296 -14.40 -12.67 -1.63
CA LYS A 296 -15.43 -11.60 -1.63
C LYS A 296 -14.83 -10.20 -1.47
N SER A 297 -14.04 -9.79 -2.46
CA SER A 297 -13.43 -8.46 -2.55
C SER A 297 -13.18 -8.12 -4.00
N LEU A 298 -13.31 -6.84 -4.41
CA LEU A 298 -12.82 -6.41 -5.71
C LEU A 298 -11.30 -6.48 -5.81
N SER A 299 -10.63 -6.29 -4.67
CA SER A 299 -9.17 -6.31 -4.58
C SER A 299 -8.64 -7.73 -4.39
N HIS A 300 -7.32 -7.88 -4.56
CA HIS A 300 -6.58 -9.10 -4.28
C HIS A 300 -6.32 -9.31 -2.77
N THR A 301 -6.96 -8.50 -1.92
CA THR A 301 -6.87 -8.52 -0.46
C THR A 301 -8.26 -8.63 0.16
N ASN A 302 -8.35 -9.13 1.39
CA ASN A 302 -9.60 -9.10 2.18
C ASN A 302 -9.72 -7.85 3.05
N TYR A 303 -8.89 -6.83 2.81
CA TYR A 303 -8.98 -5.57 3.53
C TYR A 303 -10.34 -4.92 3.26
N GLN A 304 -11.15 -4.81 4.31
CA GLN A 304 -12.56 -4.43 4.20
C GLN A 304 -12.78 -3.09 3.48
N PRO A 305 -11.93 -2.06 3.68
CA PRO A 305 -11.94 -0.84 2.87
C PRO A 305 -11.88 -1.04 1.35
N PHE A 306 -11.23 -2.10 0.86
CA PHE A 306 -11.08 -2.39 -0.57
C PHE A 306 -12.16 -3.32 -1.15
N HIS A 307 -13.13 -3.76 -0.33
CA HIS A 307 -14.16 -4.69 -0.82
C HIS A 307 -14.99 -4.07 -1.94
N LEU A 308 -15.42 -2.82 -1.76
CA LEU A 308 -16.27 -2.08 -2.70
C LEU A 308 -15.58 -0.85 -3.31
N ARG A 309 -14.40 -0.47 -2.80
CA ARG A 309 -13.60 0.64 -3.30
C ARG A 309 -12.32 0.11 -3.95
N PRO A 310 -12.29 -0.07 -5.29
CA PRO A 310 -11.13 -0.66 -5.94
C PRO A 310 -9.90 0.25 -5.80
N PRO A 311 -8.76 -0.25 -5.31
CA PRO A 311 -7.52 0.52 -5.31
C PRO A 311 -6.95 0.60 -6.73
N ALA A 312 -6.52 1.80 -7.12
CA ALA A 312 -5.93 2.08 -8.43
C ALA A 312 -4.42 2.38 -8.32
N THR A 313 -4.02 3.14 -7.31
CA THR A 313 -2.60 3.46 -7.05
C THR A 313 -2.16 2.89 -5.73
N PHE A 314 -0.98 2.27 -5.70
CA PHE A 314 -0.32 1.80 -4.50
C PHE A 314 0.88 2.67 -4.21
N ILE A 315 1.08 3.01 -2.95
CA ILE A 315 2.19 3.84 -2.47
C ILE A 315 2.94 3.06 -1.41
N GLU A 316 4.21 2.76 -1.70
CA GLU A 316 5.11 2.12 -0.76
C GLU A 316 6.11 3.15 -0.22
N THR A 317 6.31 3.21 1.10
CA THR A 317 7.26 4.12 1.72
C THR A 317 8.46 3.36 2.27
N LYS A 318 9.66 3.87 1.99
CA LYS A 318 10.91 3.30 2.47
C LYS A 318 11.84 4.35 3.04
N ALA A 319 12.59 3.97 4.07
CA ALA A 319 13.76 4.73 4.49
C ALA A 319 14.90 4.66 3.45
N THR A 320 15.88 5.57 3.53
CA THR A 320 17.06 5.56 2.66
C THR A 320 17.77 4.20 2.69
N GLY A 321 18.16 3.70 1.52
CA GLY A 321 18.87 2.43 1.36
C GLY A 321 17.96 1.20 1.25
N SER A 322 16.65 1.36 1.46
CA SER A 322 15.66 0.26 1.37
C SER A 322 14.81 0.31 0.09
N ALA A 323 15.19 1.12 -0.90
CA ALA A 323 14.45 1.28 -2.15
C ALA A 323 14.28 -0.03 -2.94
N ALA A 324 15.29 -0.92 -2.92
CA ALA A 324 15.20 -2.23 -3.57
C ALA A 324 14.13 -3.12 -2.92
N GLU A 325 14.03 -3.09 -1.58
CA GLU A 325 12.99 -3.83 -0.85
C GLU A 325 11.60 -3.26 -1.15
N GLY A 326 11.46 -1.93 -1.19
CA GLY A 326 10.21 -1.27 -1.59
C GLY A 326 9.77 -1.64 -3.00
N ARG A 327 10.71 -1.68 -3.97
CA ARG A 327 10.41 -2.16 -5.34
C ARG A 327 9.92 -3.60 -5.36
N THR A 328 10.53 -4.50 -4.58
CA THR A 328 10.08 -5.88 -4.46
C THR A 328 8.67 -5.97 -3.86
N GLN A 329 8.39 -5.26 -2.77
CA GLN A 329 7.08 -5.27 -2.11
C GLN A 329 5.98 -4.72 -3.02
N LEU A 330 6.23 -3.54 -3.63
CA LEU A 330 5.33 -2.93 -4.59
C LEU A 330 5.08 -3.85 -5.79
N GLY A 331 6.13 -4.45 -6.36
CA GLY A 331 6.02 -5.37 -7.50
C GLY A 331 5.19 -6.62 -7.20
N ILE A 332 5.34 -7.22 -6.02
CA ILE A 332 4.52 -8.37 -5.59
C ILE A 332 3.04 -7.96 -5.47
N PHE A 333 2.77 -6.78 -4.90
CA PHE A 333 1.41 -6.29 -4.70
C PHE A 333 0.72 -5.97 -6.04
N VAL A 334 1.44 -5.36 -6.98
CA VAL A 334 0.97 -5.10 -8.35
C VAL A 334 0.74 -6.41 -9.12
N ALA A 335 1.63 -7.40 -8.98
CA ALA A 335 1.42 -8.71 -9.58
C ALA A 335 0.12 -9.36 -9.08
N ALA A 336 -0.13 -9.34 -7.77
CA ALA A 336 -1.36 -9.87 -7.18
C ALA A 336 -2.62 -9.13 -7.66
N GLN A 337 -2.57 -7.80 -7.80
CA GLN A 337 -3.66 -7.01 -8.41
C GLN A 337 -3.92 -7.44 -9.85
N ASN A 338 -2.86 -7.61 -10.65
CA ASN A 338 -2.96 -8.10 -12.02
C ASN A 338 -3.63 -9.47 -12.09
N LEU A 339 -3.31 -10.39 -11.18
CA LEU A 339 -3.99 -11.69 -11.09
C LEU A 339 -5.48 -11.55 -10.80
N ARG A 340 -5.85 -10.61 -9.91
CA ARG A 340 -7.24 -10.35 -9.60
C ARG A 340 -7.99 -9.79 -10.81
N PHE A 341 -7.44 -8.81 -11.49
CA PHE A 341 -8.04 -8.24 -12.70
C PHE A 341 -8.16 -9.27 -13.83
N ALA A 342 -7.14 -10.11 -14.02
CA ALA A 342 -7.20 -11.22 -14.96
C ALA A 342 -8.38 -12.15 -14.66
N SER A 343 -8.70 -12.43 -13.38
CA SER A 343 -9.85 -13.27 -13.03
C SER A 343 -11.19 -12.69 -13.50
N PHE A 344 -11.36 -11.36 -13.47
CA PHE A 344 -12.58 -10.70 -13.98
C PHE A 344 -12.61 -10.67 -15.51
N LEU A 345 -11.48 -10.34 -16.14
CA LEU A 345 -11.36 -10.36 -17.60
C LEU A 345 -11.66 -11.75 -18.16
N MET A 346 -11.16 -12.82 -17.54
CA MET A 346 -11.45 -14.18 -17.96
C MET A 346 -12.93 -14.53 -17.81
N ALA A 347 -13.57 -14.13 -16.70
CA ALA A 347 -15.01 -14.33 -16.51
C ALA A 347 -15.84 -13.63 -17.60
N LYS A 348 -15.42 -12.43 -18.04
CA LYS A 348 -16.11 -11.67 -19.09
C LYS A 348 -15.87 -12.20 -20.51
N TYR A 349 -14.63 -12.59 -20.83
CA TYR A 349 -14.23 -12.92 -22.21
C TYR A 349 -14.08 -14.43 -22.48
N SER A 350 -14.36 -15.31 -21.52
CA SER A 350 -14.28 -16.78 -21.66
C SER A 350 -14.99 -17.34 -22.90
N HIS A 351 -16.06 -16.67 -23.36
CA HIS A 351 -16.86 -17.07 -24.52
C HIS A 351 -16.49 -16.35 -25.83
N ARG A 352 -15.67 -15.29 -25.79
CA ARG A 352 -15.31 -14.48 -26.97
C ARG A 352 -13.90 -14.84 -27.47
N LYS A 353 -13.81 -15.83 -28.37
CA LYS A 353 -12.55 -16.15 -29.05
C LYS A 353 -12.03 -14.94 -29.83
N GLY A 354 -10.84 -14.44 -29.47
CA GLY A 354 -10.07 -13.49 -30.28
C GLY A 354 -10.12 -12.01 -29.89
N GLN A 355 -10.86 -11.62 -28.84
CA GLN A 355 -10.68 -10.30 -28.24
C GLN A 355 -9.55 -10.37 -27.20
N LEU A 356 -8.48 -9.59 -27.41
CA LEU A 356 -7.47 -9.38 -26.39
C LEU A 356 -8.14 -8.71 -25.18
N PRO A 357 -7.90 -9.16 -23.94
CA PRO A 357 -8.48 -8.52 -22.78
C PRO A 357 -8.02 -7.06 -22.72
N LEU A 358 -8.95 -6.12 -22.48
CA LEU A 358 -8.60 -4.73 -22.18
C LEU A 358 -7.88 -4.71 -20.84
N SER A 359 -6.55 -4.65 -20.87
CA SER A 359 -5.78 -4.33 -19.67
C SER A 359 -5.72 -2.83 -19.47
N ILE A 360 -5.62 -2.41 -18.21
CA ILE A 360 -5.41 -1.01 -17.84
C ILE A 360 -4.02 -0.86 -17.23
N THR A 361 -3.36 0.22 -17.60
CA THR A 361 -2.09 0.64 -17.01
C THR A 361 -2.38 1.47 -15.78
N LEU A 362 -1.74 1.15 -14.65
CA LEU A 362 -1.98 1.85 -13.40
C LEU A 362 -0.72 2.57 -12.88
N PRO A 363 -0.85 3.83 -12.43
CA PRO A 363 0.24 4.55 -11.78
C PRO A 363 0.43 4.05 -10.34
N HIS A 364 1.68 3.79 -9.97
CA HIS A 364 2.10 3.31 -8.65
C HIS A 364 3.32 4.10 -8.15
N ILE A 365 3.40 4.33 -6.85
CA ILE A 365 4.37 5.25 -6.27
C ILE A 365 5.28 4.50 -5.29
N LEU A 366 6.57 4.77 -5.38
CA LEU A 366 7.54 4.44 -4.35
C LEU A 366 8.11 5.74 -3.79
N THR A 367 7.95 5.93 -2.49
CA THR A 367 8.51 7.07 -1.78
C THR A 367 9.73 6.61 -0.98
N VAL A 368 10.88 7.21 -1.25
CA VAL A 368 12.11 6.98 -0.46
C VAL A 368 12.37 8.24 0.36
N GLU A 369 12.09 8.17 1.65
CA GLU A 369 11.99 9.30 2.58
C GLU A 369 11.08 10.42 2.06
N HIS A 370 11.66 11.37 1.33
CA HIS A 370 11.01 12.58 0.86
C HIS A 370 10.91 12.66 -0.66
N ASP A 371 11.56 11.73 -1.37
CA ASP A 371 11.59 11.70 -2.83
C ASP A 371 10.53 10.73 -3.36
N TRP A 372 9.67 11.23 -4.25
CA TRP A 372 8.51 10.49 -4.76
C TRP A 372 8.77 10.04 -6.20
N LYS A 373 8.70 8.73 -6.43
CA LYS A 373 8.94 8.09 -7.72
C LYS A 373 7.70 7.38 -8.23
N LEU A 374 7.33 7.66 -9.47
CA LEU A 374 6.19 7.05 -10.15
C LEU A 374 6.67 5.93 -11.09
N PHE A 375 5.90 4.85 -11.10
CA PHE A 375 6.02 3.71 -12.00
C PHE A 375 4.65 3.41 -12.61
N TYR A 376 4.62 3.08 -13.89
CA TYR A 376 3.42 2.60 -14.59
C TYR A 376 3.45 1.07 -14.65
N GLY A 377 2.49 0.43 -13.98
CA GLY A 377 2.31 -1.02 -14.04
C GLY A 377 1.63 -1.41 -15.35
N CYS A 378 2.42 -1.86 -16.32
CA CYS A 378 1.96 -2.22 -17.67
C CYS A 378 1.85 -3.74 -17.78
N ASP A 379 0.64 -4.26 -18.03
CA ASP A 379 0.48 -5.67 -18.39
C ASP A 379 0.89 -5.89 -19.85
N ARG A 380 1.88 -6.76 -20.08
CA ARG A 380 2.35 -7.16 -21.43
C ARG A 380 1.88 -8.58 -21.80
N GLY A 381 0.81 -9.06 -21.17
CA GLY A 381 0.27 -10.40 -21.33
C GLY A 381 1.00 -11.41 -20.46
N LEU A 382 2.20 -11.85 -20.89
CA LEU A 382 2.97 -12.88 -20.18
C LEU A 382 3.91 -12.32 -19.10
N ARG A 383 4.02 -11.01 -18.98
CA ARG A 383 4.84 -10.33 -17.97
C ARG A 383 4.23 -8.98 -17.62
N ILE A 384 4.66 -8.41 -16.51
CA ILE A 384 4.33 -7.05 -16.08
C ILE A 384 5.60 -6.21 -16.16
N GLU A 385 5.51 -5.02 -16.70
CA GLU A 385 6.60 -4.03 -16.71
C GLU A 385 6.20 -2.85 -15.82
N MET A 386 7.01 -2.57 -14.80
CA MET A 386 6.94 -1.37 -13.97
C MET A 386 7.82 -0.31 -14.62
N VAL A 387 7.25 0.51 -15.51
CA VAL A 387 7.98 1.52 -16.29
C VAL A 387 8.09 2.81 -15.48
N GLY A 388 9.30 3.24 -15.11
CA GLY A 388 9.58 4.41 -14.26
C GLY A 388 11.07 4.76 -14.30
N ASP A 389 11.74 5.37 -13.33
CA ASP A 389 11.34 5.95 -12.05
C ASP A 389 11.05 7.46 -12.20
N VAL A 390 9.86 7.80 -12.69
CA VAL A 390 9.55 9.22 -12.98
C VAL A 390 9.56 10.03 -11.67
N SER A 391 10.40 11.05 -11.60
CA SER A 391 10.49 11.92 -10.43
C SER A 391 9.32 12.90 -10.40
N ILE A 392 8.36 12.70 -9.50
CA ILE A 392 7.10 13.45 -9.47
C ILE A 392 7.04 14.57 -8.44
N GLY A 393 8.12 14.76 -7.67
CA GLY A 393 8.24 15.82 -6.68
C GLY A 393 8.89 15.33 -5.40
N ASP A 394 8.85 16.18 -4.38
CA ASP A 394 9.41 15.89 -3.07
C ASP A 394 8.66 16.58 -1.95
N THR A 395 8.83 16.10 -0.72
CA THR A 395 8.27 16.73 0.48
C THR A 395 9.31 17.53 1.26
N LYS A 396 10.52 17.74 0.71
CA LYS A 396 11.61 18.49 1.35
C LYS A 396 11.58 19.99 1.01
N SER A 397 10.89 20.36 -0.07
CA SER A 397 10.79 21.74 -0.55
C SER A 397 9.36 22.14 -0.89
N VAL A 398 9.05 23.44 -0.81
CA VAL A 398 7.71 23.96 -1.18
C VAL A 398 7.42 23.74 -2.66
N LEU A 399 8.41 23.97 -3.54
CA LEU A 399 8.25 23.72 -4.98
C LEU A 399 8.05 22.22 -5.28
N GLY A 400 8.81 21.34 -4.63
CA GLY A 400 8.62 19.89 -4.74
C GLY A 400 7.23 19.47 -4.30
N ALA A 401 6.72 20.02 -3.20
CA ALA A 401 5.41 19.70 -2.68
C ALA A 401 4.27 20.24 -3.57
N LEU A 402 4.43 21.43 -4.15
CA LEU A 402 3.51 21.98 -5.16
C LEU A 402 3.49 21.12 -6.44
N THR A 403 4.66 20.64 -6.87
CA THR A 403 4.78 19.72 -8.03
C THR A 403 4.05 18.41 -7.75
N LEU A 404 4.29 17.83 -6.58
CA LEU A 404 3.69 16.57 -6.15
C LEU A 404 2.16 16.69 -6.01
N LEU A 405 1.67 17.79 -5.42
CA LEU A 405 0.25 18.09 -5.34
C LEU A 405 -0.40 18.10 -6.74
N ALA A 406 0.23 18.76 -7.71
CA ALA A 406 -0.28 18.82 -9.08
C ALA A 406 -0.31 17.43 -9.74
N VAL A 407 0.76 16.64 -9.60
CA VAL A 407 0.82 15.29 -10.17
C VAL A 407 -0.22 14.34 -9.56
N ILE A 408 -0.39 14.35 -8.23
CA ILE A 408 -1.38 13.49 -7.56
C ILE A 408 -2.80 13.85 -8.02
N ARG A 409 -3.09 15.12 -8.27
CA ARG A 409 -4.37 15.55 -8.84
C ARG A 409 -4.58 15.00 -10.26
N GLU A 410 -3.56 14.98 -11.10
CA GLU A 410 -3.69 14.35 -12.43
C GLU A 410 -3.87 12.83 -12.34
N ILE A 411 -3.19 12.16 -11.40
CA ILE A 411 -3.43 10.74 -11.12
C ILE A 411 -4.87 10.51 -10.64
N ALA A 412 -5.38 11.34 -9.74
CA ALA A 412 -6.75 11.23 -9.25
C ALA A 412 -7.79 11.46 -10.37
N LYS A 413 -7.51 12.40 -11.28
CA LYS A 413 -8.32 12.60 -12.49
C LYS A 413 -8.32 11.37 -13.39
N TYR A 414 -7.17 10.70 -13.55
CA TYR A 414 -7.09 9.44 -14.28
C TYR A 414 -7.92 8.33 -13.63
N ILE A 415 -7.92 8.29 -12.29
CA ILE A 415 -8.71 7.33 -11.52
C ILE A 415 -10.21 7.58 -11.68
N SER A 416 -10.65 8.83 -11.55
CA SER A 416 -12.06 9.22 -11.65
C SER A 416 -12.63 9.07 -13.07
N ASN A 417 -11.78 8.96 -14.09
CA ASN A 417 -12.20 8.89 -15.49
C ASN A 417 -11.85 7.51 -16.09
N GLU A 418 -10.61 7.32 -16.54
CA GLU A 418 -10.17 6.15 -17.31
C GLU A 418 -10.29 4.85 -16.49
N PHE A 419 -9.83 4.85 -15.23
CA PHE A 419 -9.94 3.67 -14.38
C PHE A 419 -11.39 3.35 -14.03
N LYS A 420 -12.20 4.36 -13.71
CA LYS A 420 -13.62 4.20 -13.44
C LYS A 420 -14.37 3.60 -14.64
N ALA A 421 -14.14 4.13 -15.84
CA ALA A 421 -14.74 3.63 -17.07
C ALA A 421 -14.31 2.19 -17.37
N TRP A 422 -13.03 1.87 -17.18
CA TRP A 422 -12.52 0.51 -17.35
C TRP A 422 -13.15 -0.46 -16.35
N MET A 423 -13.30 -0.07 -15.07
CA MET A 423 -13.98 -0.88 -14.05
C MET A 423 -15.44 -1.16 -14.42
N GLN A 424 -16.18 -0.15 -14.91
CA GLN A 424 -17.53 -0.33 -15.44
C GLN A 424 -17.55 -1.35 -16.58
N GLU A 425 -16.61 -1.23 -17.52
CA GLU A 425 -16.52 -2.16 -18.63
C GLU A 425 -16.26 -3.58 -18.13
N ILE A 426 -15.17 -3.84 -17.40
CA ILE A 426 -14.75 -5.21 -17.09
C ILE A 426 -15.71 -5.96 -16.16
N LEU A 427 -16.48 -5.24 -15.34
CA LEU A 427 -17.48 -5.84 -14.46
C LEU A 427 -18.83 -6.06 -15.15
N ASN A 428 -19.11 -5.32 -16.23
CA ASN A 428 -20.35 -5.47 -16.98
C ASN A 428 -20.24 -6.72 -17.87
N VAL A 429 -20.56 -7.87 -17.27
CA VAL A 429 -20.67 -9.13 -17.97
C VAL A 429 -22.06 -9.19 -18.59
N ASP A 430 -22.14 -9.15 -19.93
CA ASP A 430 -23.40 -9.42 -20.64
C ASP A 430 -23.87 -10.82 -20.21
N VAL A 431 -24.91 -10.88 -19.37
CA VAL A 431 -25.63 -12.13 -19.06
C VAL A 431 -26.50 -12.47 -20.26
N SER A 432 -25.87 -12.76 -21.39
CA SER A 432 -26.54 -13.39 -22.53
C SER A 432 -26.56 -14.88 -22.25
N ILE A 433 -27.65 -15.35 -21.65
CA ILE A 433 -27.99 -16.77 -21.48
C ILE A 433 -28.19 -17.42 -22.85
#